data_AF-A0A7W1M9S4-F1
#
_entry.id   AF-A0A7W1M9S4-F1
#
_cell.length_a   1.000
_cell.length_b   1.000
_cell.length_c   1.000
_cell.angle_alpha   90.00
_cell.angle_beta   90.00
_cell.angle_gamma   90.00
#
_symmetry.space_group_name_H-M   'P 1'
#
loop_
_entity.id
_entity.type
_entity.pdbx_description
1 polymer ?
#
loop_
_entity_poly.entity_id
_entity_poly.type
_entity_poly.pdbx_seq_one_letter_code
_entity_poly.pdbx_strand_id
1 'polypeptide(L)'
;MSGTADLFAMERLDDDYSAERTSNKALAEMYQAVPNEIKTKIVFHAAFEQCLDNELPVNLALVCTDWFKIIQDQMQVGQPCFKAWYGAIGHEDIYETFLKGVLLYRPIPNSDEGMIKLNISDLKDTSPEGTPYKLLKKNPLEGIFDLPTCGDAGKYLVISTGYRKGINPDNKGKAEVWISPRFMIEKKIANAHHFKEIVGNWDEKVAPLGVFYTWSADTNEYFDYCTSKDLNVISKNDLYTIWGDESACRIEELCGACSAMRGRGGRTYYFTFHFEPK
;
A
#
# COMPACT_ATOMS: atom_id res chain seq x y z
N MET A 1 -21.95 -15.70 58.35
CA MET A 1 -21.36 -14.47 58.91
C MET A 1 -20.92 -13.61 57.74
N SER A 2 -21.32 -12.34 57.80
CA SER A 2 -21.19 -11.29 56.79
C SER A 2 -19.76 -11.17 56.24
N GLY A 3 -19.62 -11.20 54.91
CA GLY A 3 -18.43 -10.73 54.21
C GLY A 3 -18.49 -9.20 54.13
N THR A 4 -17.73 -8.52 54.98
CA THR A 4 -17.35 -7.13 54.77
C THR A 4 -16.38 -7.08 53.60
N ALA A 5 -16.93 -6.94 52.39
CA ALA A 5 -16.17 -6.44 51.26
C ALA A 5 -15.66 -5.04 51.63
N ASP A 6 -14.35 -4.89 51.54
CA ASP A 6 -13.58 -3.74 51.98
C ASP A 6 -14.01 -2.49 51.18
N LEU A 7 -14.85 -1.65 51.79
CA LEU A 7 -15.33 -0.38 51.19
C LEU A 7 -14.17 0.57 50.83
N PHE A 8 -12.97 0.36 51.40
CA PHE A 8 -11.77 1.17 51.17
C PHE A 8 -11.05 0.88 49.85
N ALA A 9 -11.43 -0.17 49.11
CA ALA A 9 -10.85 -0.45 47.79
C ALA A 9 -11.50 0.36 46.66
N MET A 10 -12.73 0.85 46.85
CA MET A 10 -13.44 1.66 45.85
C MET A 10 -13.11 3.16 45.95
N GLU A 11 -12.87 3.71 47.16
CA GLU A 11 -12.46 5.12 47.32
C GLU A 11 -11.08 5.41 46.72
N ARG A 12 -10.14 4.45 46.75
CA ARG A 12 -8.80 4.64 46.14
C ARG A 12 -8.82 4.71 44.62
N LEU A 13 -9.82 4.11 43.97
CA LEU A 13 -9.96 4.18 42.51
C LEU A 13 -10.52 5.54 42.06
N ASP A 14 -11.39 6.16 42.84
CA ASP A 14 -11.92 7.50 42.53
C ASP A 14 -10.88 8.61 42.74
N ASP A 15 -10.01 8.48 43.74
CA ASP A 15 -8.93 9.44 44.00
C ASP A 15 -7.86 9.43 42.88
N ASP A 16 -7.46 8.26 42.38
CA ASP A 16 -6.48 8.14 41.26
C ASP A 16 -7.04 8.73 39.96
N TYR A 17 -8.32 8.49 39.65
CA TYR A 17 -8.98 9.09 38.47
C TYR A 17 -9.19 10.61 38.62
N SER A 18 -9.36 11.11 39.85
CA SER A 18 -9.51 12.55 40.11
C SER A 18 -8.21 13.32 39.87
N ALA A 19 -7.06 12.74 40.26
CA ALA A 19 -5.74 13.30 40.04
C ALA A 19 -5.39 13.29 38.54
N GLU A 20 -5.67 12.20 37.84
CA GLU A 20 -5.47 12.07 36.39
C GLU A 20 -6.36 13.05 35.60
N ARG A 21 -7.63 13.24 36.00
CA ARG A 21 -8.51 14.27 35.42
C ARG A 21 -7.97 15.68 35.60
N THR A 22 -7.45 15.99 36.79
CA THR A 22 -6.91 17.31 37.11
C THR A 22 -5.62 17.58 36.33
N SER A 23 -4.77 16.56 36.18
CA SER A 23 -3.57 16.58 35.34
C SER A 23 -3.92 16.77 33.86
N ASN A 24 -4.86 16.00 33.33
CA ASN A 24 -5.30 16.11 31.93
C ASN A 24 -5.94 17.47 31.62
N LYS A 25 -6.67 18.05 32.59
CA LYS A 25 -7.21 19.40 32.47
C LYS A 25 -6.10 20.46 32.43
N ALA A 26 -5.11 20.37 33.32
CA ALA A 26 -3.96 21.27 33.31
C ALA A 26 -3.17 21.17 32.01
N LEU A 27 -2.94 19.96 31.48
CA LEU A 27 -2.30 19.74 30.18
C LEU A 27 -3.11 20.32 29.02
N ALA A 28 -4.44 20.18 29.04
CA ALA A 28 -5.30 20.78 28.03
C ALA A 28 -5.25 22.32 28.08
N GLU A 29 -5.27 22.92 29.26
CA GLU A 29 -5.13 24.37 29.43
C GLU A 29 -3.76 24.87 28.97
N MET A 30 -2.69 24.15 29.31
CA MET A 30 -1.34 24.42 28.81
C MET A 30 -1.29 24.34 27.28
N TYR A 31 -1.84 23.29 26.68
CA TYR A 31 -1.92 23.18 25.23
C TYR A 31 -2.68 24.36 24.63
N GLN A 32 -3.81 24.78 25.21
CA GLN A 32 -4.58 25.91 24.71
C GLN A 32 -3.85 27.25 24.80
N ALA A 33 -3.00 27.44 25.81
CA ALA A 33 -2.19 28.65 25.98
C ALA A 33 -1.01 28.75 24.98
N VAL A 34 -0.64 27.65 24.31
CA VAL A 34 0.45 27.63 23.34
C VAL A 34 0.04 28.35 22.04
N PRO A 35 0.95 29.12 21.39
CA PRO A 35 0.69 29.73 20.09
C PRO A 35 0.29 28.70 19.02
N ASN A 36 -0.62 29.07 18.12
CA ASN A 36 -1.14 28.17 17.08
C ASN A 36 -0.04 27.53 16.21
N GLU A 37 1.03 28.25 15.91
CA GLU A 37 2.16 27.72 15.14
C GLU A 37 2.85 26.54 15.85
N ILE A 38 2.96 26.60 17.18
CA ILE A 38 3.59 25.56 17.98
C ILE A 38 2.61 24.39 18.19
N LYS A 39 1.32 24.66 18.39
CA LYS A 39 0.26 23.64 18.41
C LYS A 39 0.32 22.75 17.16
N THR A 40 0.41 23.36 15.98
CA THR A 40 0.54 22.62 14.71
C THR A 40 1.78 21.73 14.67
N LYS A 41 2.93 22.22 15.15
CA LYS A 41 4.17 21.44 15.21
C LYS A 41 4.07 20.25 16.17
N ILE A 42 3.40 20.41 17.31
CA ILE A 42 3.17 19.33 18.28
C ILE A 42 2.33 18.22 17.64
N VAL A 43 1.19 18.57 17.03
CA VAL A 43 0.31 17.61 16.38
C VAL A 43 1.01 16.91 15.23
N PHE A 44 1.77 17.67 14.41
CA PHE A 44 2.60 17.11 13.35
C PHE A 44 3.60 16.08 13.89
N HIS A 45 4.37 16.43 14.92
CA HIS A 45 5.42 15.56 15.44
C HIS A 45 4.84 14.26 16.01
N ALA A 46 3.76 14.36 16.79
CA ALA A 46 3.07 13.19 17.33
C ALA A 46 2.50 12.28 16.21
N ALA A 47 1.91 12.88 15.17
CA ALA A 47 1.42 12.11 14.03
C ALA A 47 2.56 11.47 13.24
N PHE A 48 3.68 12.16 13.09
CA PHE A 48 4.86 11.64 12.41
C PHE A 48 5.48 10.45 13.16
N GLU A 49 5.60 10.54 14.48
CA GLU A 49 6.07 9.44 15.33
C GLU A 49 5.16 8.21 15.22
N GLN A 50 3.84 8.39 15.34
CA GLN A 50 2.89 7.28 15.11
C GLN A 50 3.07 6.66 13.73
N CYS A 51 3.23 7.48 12.69
CA CYS A 51 3.49 6.97 11.34
C CYS A 51 4.80 6.16 11.23
N LEU A 52 5.87 6.57 11.91
CA LEU A 52 7.14 5.83 11.96
C LEU A 52 6.98 4.47 12.64
N ASP A 53 6.13 4.40 13.66
CA ASP A 53 5.83 3.16 14.39
C ASP A 53 4.83 2.25 13.67
N ASN A 54 4.45 2.59 12.43
CA ASN A 54 3.38 1.93 11.67
C ASN A 54 2.02 1.99 12.39
N GLU A 55 1.75 3.05 13.14
CA GLU A 55 0.43 3.39 13.67
C GLU A 55 -0.24 4.53 12.87
N LEU A 56 -1.48 4.31 12.42
CA LEU A 56 -2.21 5.33 11.70
C LEU A 56 -2.66 6.40 12.71
N PRO A 57 -2.43 7.70 12.46
CA PRO A 57 -2.69 8.74 13.46
C PRO A 57 -4.18 9.11 13.64
N VAL A 58 -5.06 8.11 13.55
CA VAL A 58 -6.52 8.26 13.71
C VAL A 58 -6.87 8.74 15.11
N ASN A 59 -6.17 8.23 16.13
CA ASN A 59 -6.43 8.60 17.52
C ASN A 59 -6.18 10.10 17.75
N LEU A 60 -5.14 10.66 17.12
CA LEU A 60 -4.86 12.10 17.17
C LEU A 60 -5.91 12.89 16.36
N ALA A 61 -6.34 12.36 15.22
CA ALA A 61 -7.38 12.95 14.37
C ALA A 61 -8.76 13.00 15.05
N LEU A 62 -9.01 12.18 16.06
CA LEU A 62 -10.25 12.15 16.83
C LEU A 62 -10.33 13.21 17.95
N VAL A 63 -9.22 13.87 18.29
CA VAL A 63 -9.17 14.80 19.43
C VAL A 63 -10.02 16.05 19.17
N CYS A 64 -9.84 16.71 18.02
CA CYS A 64 -10.66 17.83 17.60
C CYS A 64 -10.54 18.10 16.10
N THR A 65 -11.42 18.95 15.57
CA THR A 65 -11.47 19.32 14.13
C THR A 65 -10.17 19.96 13.63
N ASP A 66 -9.45 20.71 14.47
CA ASP A 66 -8.21 21.36 14.06
C ASP A 66 -7.08 20.34 13.90
N TRP A 67 -6.96 19.38 14.82
CA TRP A 67 -5.97 18.30 14.73
C TRP A 67 -6.26 17.42 13.52
N PHE A 68 -7.53 17.10 13.29
CA PHE A 68 -7.98 16.38 12.11
C PHE A 68 -7.50 17.04 10.82
N LYS A 69 -7.67 18.36 10.67
CA LYS A 69 -7.21 19.11 9.48
C LYS A 69 -5.69 19.05 9.33
N ILE A 70 -4.95 19.29 10.41
CA ILE A 70 -3.48 19.22 10.39
C ILE A 70 -3.01 17.84 9.93
N ILE A 71 -3.59 16.78 10.48
CA ILE A 71 -3.23 15.41 10.13
C ILE A 71 -3.65 15.08 8.71
N GLN A 72 -4.84 15.49 8.26
CA GLN A 72 -5.26 15.33 6.87
C GLN A 72 -4.31 16.00 5.89
N ASP A 73 -3.84 17.20 6.21
CA ASP A 73 -2.88 17.93 5.39
C ASP A 73 -1.54 17.19 5.35
N GLN A 74 -1.05 16.71 6.51
CA GLN A 74 0.22 15.95 6.60
C GLN A 74 0.15 14.53 6.04
N MET A 75 -1.06 14.02 5.82
CA MET A 75 -1.33 12.73 5.19
C MET A 75 -1.68 12.87 3.71
N GLN A 76 -1.52 14.06 3.12
CA GLN A 76 -1.55 14.22 1.67
C GLN A 76 -0.29 13.62 1.02
N VAL A 77 -0.42 13.26 -0.25
CA VAL A 77 0.66 12.69 -1.05
C VAL A 77 1.90 13.60 -1.01
N GLY A 78 3.05 13.02 -0.68
CA GLY A 78 4.34 13.72 -0.65
C GLY A 78 4.69 14.38 0.69
N GLN A 79 3.76 14.45 1.63
CA GLN A 79 4.00 15.05 2.96
C GLN A 79 4.77 14.11 3.89
N PRO A 80 5.45 14.62 4.93
CA PRO A 80 6.31 13.80 5.78
C PRO A 80 5.57 12.67 6.48
N CYS A 81 4.40 12.90 7.08
CA CYS A 81 3.65 11.83 7.76
C CYS A 81 3.16 10.77 6.77
N PHE A 82 2.73 11.18 5.58
CA PHE A 82 2.39 10.26 4.49
C PHE A 82 3.58 9.39 4.07
N LYS A 83 4.77 9.99 3.91
CA LYS A 83 6.00 9.26 3.56
C LYS A 83 6.46 8.35 4.69
N ALA A 84 6.37 8.78 5.94
CA ALA A 84 6.69 7.96 7.11
C ALA A 84 5.78 6.73 7.15
N TRP A 85 4.47 6.95 7.05
CA TRP A 85 3.45 5.91 7.08
C TRP A 85 3.67 4.84 6.01
N TYR A 86 3.98 5.28 4.80
CA TYR A 86 4.23 4.38 3.67
C TYR A 86 5.68 3.91 3.55
N GLY A 87 6.53 4.25 4.52
CA GLY A 87 7.91 3.82 4.54
C GLY A 87 8.75 4.36 3.37
N ALA A 88 8.39 5.49 2.78
CA ALA A 88 9.12 6.11 1.67
C ALA A 88 10.29 7.01 2.13
N ILE A 89 10.52 7.18 3.44
CA ILE A 89 11.68 7.94 3.96
C ILE A 89 12.98 7.28 3.49
N GLY A 90 13.83 8.06 2.82
CA GLY A 90 15.09 7.60 2.20
C GLY A 90 14.92 7.01 0.79
N HIS A 91 13.68 6.87 0.30
CA HIS A 91 13.32 6.32 -1.01
C HIS A 91 12.33 7.24 -1.73
N GLU A 92 12.38 8.55 -1.46
CA GLU A 92 11.40 9.53 -1.91
C GLU A 92 11.34 9.64 -3.44
N ASP A 93 12.48 9.48 -4.10
CA ASP A 93 12.62 9.51 -5.55
C ASP A 93 11.97 8.30 -6.23
N ILE A 94 12.19 7.10 -5.68
CA ILE A 94 11.54 5.87 -6.13
C ILE A 94 10.04 5.99 -5.91
N TYR A 95 9.63 6.48 -4.75
CA TYR A 95 8.22 6.65 -4.44
C TYR A 95 7.54 7.67 -5.35
N GLU A 96 8.17 8.82 -5.60
CA GLU A 96 7.65 9.82 -6.53
C GLU A 96 7.49 9.27 -7.95
N THR A 97 8.50 8.53 -8.43
CA THR A 97 8.46 7.87 -9.74
C THR A 97 7.34 6.83 -9.79
N PHE A 98 7.17 6.05 -8.73
CA PHE A 98 6.12 5.06 -8.61
C PHE A 98 4.72 5.69 -8.68
N LEU A 99 4.50 6.80 -7.96
CA LEU A 99 3.21 7.50 -7.95
C LEU A 99 2.82 8.08 -9.31
N LYS A 100 3.82 8.53 -10.09
CA LYS A 100 3.61 8.99 -11.48
C LYS A 100 3.39 7.84 -12.46
N GLY A 101 3.60 6.59 -12.02
CA GLY A 101 3.42 5.43 -12.85
C GLY A 101 1.96 5.21 -13.27
N VAL A 102 1.80 4.71 -14.50
CA VAL A 102 0.50 4.47 -15.12
C VAL A 102 0.44 3.05 -15.66
N LEU A 103 -0.62 2.32 -15.35
CA LEU A 103 -0.95 1.08 -16.02
C LEU A 103 -1.73 1.38 -17.30
N LEU A 104 -1.14 1.03 -18.45
CA LEU A 104 -1.73 1.20 -19.76
C LEU A 104 -2.31 -0.12 -20.24
N TYR A 105 -3.59 -0.13 -20.58
CA TYR A 105 -4.23 -1.24 -21.28
C TYR A 105 -4.43 -0.90 -22.75
N ARG A 106 -3.91 -1.76 -23.64
CA ARG A 106 -4.09 -1.65 -25.09
C ARG A 106 -4.90 -2.84 -25.60
N PRO A 107 -6.14 -2.63 -26.07
CA PRO A 107 -6.95 -3.69 -26.68
C PRO A 107 -6.30 -4.24 -27.96
N ILE A 108 -5.61 -3.38 -28.71
CA ILE A 108 -4.89 -3.71 -29.94
C ILE A 108 -3.39 -3.49 -29.67
N PRO A 109 -2.53 -4.51 -29.83
CA PRO A 109 -1.10 -4.35 -29.58
C PRO A 109 -0.49 -3.28 -30.50
N ASN A 110 0.38 -2.45 -29.94
CA ASN A 110 1.04 -1.33 -30.61
C ASN A 110 0.10 -0.25 -31.20
N SER A 111 -1.16 -0.19 -30.76
CA SER A 111 -2.10 0.88 -31.11
C SER A 111 -2.59 1.60 -29.86
N ASP A 112 -2.72 2.92 -29.95
CA ASP A 112 -3.34 3.74 -28.90
C ASP A 112 -4.87 3.82 -29.06
N GLU A 113 -5.43 3.21 -30.11
CA GLU A 113 -6.87 3.15 -30.32
C GLU A 113 -7.55 2.36 -29.20
N GLY A 114 -8.44 3.03 -28.47
CA GLY A 114 -9.14 2.44 -27.32
C GLY A 114 -8.26 2.20 -26.09
N MET A 115 -7.05 2.80 -26.03
CA MET A 115 -6.16 2.67 -24.89
C MET A 115 -6.79 3.24 -23.61
N ILE A 116 -6.68 2.50 -22.51
CA ILE A 116 -7.13 2.92 -21.18
C ILE A 116 -5.90 3.20 -20.31
N LYS A 117 -5.91 4.34 -19.63
CA LYS A 117 -4.86 4.75 -18.69
C LYS A 117 -5.39 4.67 -17.26
N LEU A 118 -4.70 3.95 -16.40
CA LEU A 118 -5.04 3.79 -14.99
C LEU A 118 -3.84 4.26 -14.14
N ASN A 119 -3.96 5.41 -13.47
CA ASN A 119 -2.85 5.96 -12.70
C ASN A 119 -2.69 5.27 -11.34
N ILE A 120 -1.46 5.03 -10.90
CA ILE A 120 -1.18 4.50 -9.55
C ILE A 120 -1.65 5.46 -8.47
N SER A 121 -1.51 6.78 -8.69
CA SER A 121 -1.98 7.81 -7.76
C SER A 121 -3.49 7.80 -7.50
N ASP A 122 -4.27 7.23 -8.43
CA ASP A 122 -5.73 7.20 -8.35
C ASP A 122 -6.25 5.95 -7.62
N LEU A 123 -5.35 5.02 -7.28
CA LEU A 123 -5.69 3.81 -6.55
C LEU A 123 -6.28 4.17 -5.18
N LYS A 124 -7.48 3.66 -4.95
CA LYS A 124 -8.18 3.76 -3.67
C LYS A 124 -7.97 2.45 -2.93
N ASP A 125 -7.90 2.55 -1.61
CA ASP A 125 -7.97 1.38 -0.74
C ASP A 125 -9.32 0.67 -0.95
N THR A 126 -9.30 -0.65 -0.93
CA THR A 126 -10.45 -1.55 -1.11
C THR A 126 -11.17 -1.85 0.20
N SER A 127 -10.68 -1.32 1.34
CA SER A 127 -11.32 -1.46 2.64
C SER A 127 -12.80 -1.01 2.60
N PRO A 128 -13.75 -1.89 2.94
CA PRO A 128 -15.16 -1.55 2.99
C PRO A 128 -15.40 -0.71 4.23
N GLU A 129 -15.48 0.62 4.12
CA GLU A 129 -16.25 1.45 5.05
C GLU A 129 -16.26 2.94 4.69
N GLY A 130 -17.47 3.51 4.65
CA GLY A 130 -17.73 4.95 4.51
C GLY A 130 -17.47 5.72 5.80
N THR A 131 -16.21 5.77 6.23
CA THR A 131 -15.79 6.62 7.36
C THR A 131 -15.22 7.95 6.88
N PRO A 132 -15.31 9.02 7.69
CA PRO A 132 -14.74 10.34 7.37
C PRO A 132 -13.21 10.34 7.18
N TYR A 133 -12.52 9.24 7.48
CA TYR A 133 -11.07 9.06 7.36
C TYR A 133 -10.61 8.55 5.99
N LYS A 134 -11.49 8.57 4.98
CA LYS A 134 -11.20 8.07 3.62
C LYS A 134 -9.90 8.62 3.00
N LEU A 135 -9.51 9.84 3.36
CA LEU A 135 -8.26 10.46 2.90
C LEU A 135 -7.02 9.85 3.58
N LEU A 136 -7.10 9.49 4.86
CA LEU A 136 -6.04 8.80 5.60
C LEU A 136 -5.82 7.37 5.11
N LYS A 137 -6.82 6.77 4.45
CA LYS A 137 -6.79 5.40 3.94
C LYS A 137 -6.31 5.29 2.49
N LYS A 138 -6.05 6.38 1.76
CA LYS A 138 -5.53 6.26 0.38
C LYS A 138 -4.10 5.71 0.41
N ASN A 139 -3.95 4.44 0.05
CA ASN A 139 -2.66 3.79 -0.06
C ASN A 139 -2.37 3.38 -1.52
N PRO A 140 -1.67 4.22 -2.31
CA PRO A 140 -1.27 3.85 -3.66
C PRO A 140 -0.26 2.69 -3.67
N LEU A 141 0.37 2.37 -2.54
CA LEU A 141 1.23 1.20 -2.36
C LEU A 141 0.45 -0.09 -2.06
N GLU A 142 -0.86 -0.04 -1.76
CA GLU A 142 -1.68 -1.24 -1.51
C GLU A 142 -3.06 -1.08 -2.16
N GLY A 143 -3.07 -0.89 -3.47
CA GLY A 143 -4.29 -0.65 -4.26
C GLY A 143 -4.54 -1.73 -5.31
N ILE A 144 -5.78 -1.78 -5.81
CA ILE A 144 -6.20 -2.69 -6.88
C ILE A 144 -6.71 -1.87 -8.06
N PHE A 145 -6.23 -2.18 -9.26
CA PHE A 145 -6.68 -1.52 -10.48
C PHE A 145 -8.08 -2.00 -10.91
N ASP A 146 -8.92 -1.05 -11.35
CA ASP A 146 -10.28 -1.33 -11.81
C ASP A 146 -10.30 -1.84 -13.26
N LEU A 147 -10.08 -3.14 -13.43
CA LEU A 147 -10.01 -3.82 -14.73
C LEU A 147 -11.33 -4.12 -15.47
N PRO A 148 -12.56 -4.03 -14.89
CA PRO A 148 -13.81 -4.16 -15.65
C PRO A 148 -13.95 -3.14 -16.80
N THR A 149 -13.26 -2.00 -16.72
CA THR A 149 -13.18 -1.03 -17.81
C THR A 149 -12.36 -1.57 -19.00
N CYS A 150 -11.51 -2.56 -18.78
CA CYS A 150 -10.60 -3.18 -19.75
C CYS A 150 -11.22 -4.43 -20.42
N GLY A 151 -12.54 -4.41 -20.68
CA GLY A 151 -13.27 -5.53 -21.27
C GLY A 151 -13.52 -6.66 -20.25
N ASP A 152 -13.19 -7.89 -20.61
CA ASP A 152 -13.36 -9.07 -19.73
C ASP A 152 -12.08 -9.43 -18.94
N ALA A 153 -11.02 -8.61 -19.01
CA ALA A 153 -9.76 -8.83 -18.31
C ALA A 153 -9.95 -9.07 -16.80
N GLY A 154 -10.81 -8.29 -16.13
CA GLY A 154 -11.08 -8.43 -14.69
C GLY A 154 -11.72 -9.77 -14.26
N LYS A 155 -12.18 -10.60 -15.22
CA LYS A 155 -12.64 -11.98 -14.95
C LYS A 155 -11.48 -12.96 -14.77
N TYR A 156 -10.32 -12.65 -15.34
CA TYR A 156 -9.16 -13.54 -15.40
C TYR A 156 -7.93 -13.01 -14.67
N LEU A 157 -7.86 -11.69 -14.47
CA LEU A 157 -6.69 -11.00 -13.95
C LEU A 157 -7.08 -10.03 -12.84
N VAL A 158 -6.19 -9.89 -11.88
CA VAL A 158 -6.17 -8.84 -10.87
C VAL A 158 -4.78 -8.23 -10.91
N ILE A 159 -4.70 -6.92 -11.12
CA ILE A 159 -3.44 -6.18 -11.06
C ILE A 159 -3.51 -5.27 -9.83
N SER A 160 -2.48 -5.32 -9.01
CA SER A 160 -2.44 -4.61 -7.72
C SER A 160 -1.06 -4.00 -7.47
N THR A 161 -1.03 -3.00 -6.60
CA THR A 161 0.22 -2.45 -6.06
C THR A 161 0.47 -3.04 -4.67
N GLY A 162 1.74 -3.07 -4.28
CA GLY A 162 2.14 -3.67 -3.02
C GLY A 162 2.34 -5.16 -3.13
N TYR A 163 2.10 -5.86 -2.04
CA TYR A 163 2.49 -7.26 -1.90
C TYR A 163 1.34 -8.12 -1.41
N ARG A 164 1.39 -9.40 -1.76
CA ARG A 164 0.40 -10.38 -1.35
C ARG A 164 0.55 -10.69 0.15
N LYS A 165 -0.47 -10.36 0.93
CA LYS A 165 -0.53 -10.68 2.37
C LYS A 165 -1.14 -12.06 2.65
N GLY A 166 -1.95 -12.57 1.73
CA GLY A 166 -2.83 -13.71 1.93
C GLY A 166 -3.52 -14.13 0.65
N ILE A 167 -4.15 -15.30 0.70
CA ILE A 167 -5.08 -15.75 -0.34
C ILE A 167 -6.36 -14.91 -0.22
N ASN A 168 -6.72 -14.19 -1.28
CA ASN A 168 -7.99 -13.47 -1.33
C ASN A 168 -9.06 -14.36 -1.99
N PRO A 169 -10.13 -14.75 -1.27
CA PRO A 169 -11.19 -15.58 -1.83
C PRO A 169 -11.92 -14.90 -3.01
N ASP A 170 -11.96 -13.57 -3.07
CA ASP A 170 -12.61 -12.82 -4.16
C ASP A 170 -11.84 -12.92 -5.49
N ASN A 171 -10.56 -13.29 -5.43
CA ASN A 171 -9.70 -13.46 -6.59
C ASN A 171 -9.72 -14.89 -7.13
N LYS A 172 -10.47 -15.80 -6.52
CA LYS A 172 -10.45 -17.24 -6.85
C LYS A 172 -10.60 -17.51 -8.34
N GLY A 173 -9.62 -18.21 -8.92
CA GLY A 173 -9.58 -18.59 -10.33
C GLY A 173 -9.06 -17.49 -11.27
N LYS A 174 -8.44 -16.44 -10.71
CA LYS A 174 -7.75 -15.38 -11.45
C LYS A 174 -6.24 -15.47 -11.26
N ALA A 175 -5.51 -14.90 -12.21
CA ALA A 175 -4.11 -14.53 -12.05
C ALA A 175 -4.01 -13.25 -11.23
N GLU A 176 -3.03 -13.20 -10.33
CA GLU A 176 -2.72 -12.00 -9.55
C GLU A 176 -1.34 -11.47 -9.98
N VAL A 177 -1.31 -10.20 -10.37
CA VAL A 177 -0.09 -9.47 -10.71
C VAL A 177 0.09 -8.35 -9.70
N TRP A 178 1.28 -8.28 -9.15
CA TRP A 178 1.65 -7.24 -8.18
C TRP A 178 2.83 -6.44 -8.70
N ILE A 179 2.75 -5.12 -8.60
CA ILE A 179 3.89 -4.23 -8.77
C ILE A 179 4.25 -3.57 -7.45
N SER A 180 5.50 -3.72 -7.03
CA SER A 180 5.94 -3.37 -5.69
C SER A 180 7.27 -2.64 -5.69
N PRO A 181 7.36 -1.45 -5.09
CA PRO A 181 8.64 -0.90 -4.67
C PRO A 181 9.35 -1.80 -3.67
N ARG A 182 10.66 -2.00 -3.86
CA ARG A 182 11.48 -2.88 -2.99
C ARG A 182 11.42 -2.45 -1.53
N PHE A 183 11.59 -1.16 -1.27
CA PHE A 183 11.62 -0.60 0.09
C PHE A 183 10.36 -0.94 0.90
N MET A 184 9.21 -1.11 0.22
CA MET A 184 7.97 -1.48 0.88
C MET A 184 8.02 -2.92 1.40
N ILE A 185 8.44 -3.85 0.54
CA ILE A 185 8.53 -5.27 0.88
C ILE A 185 9.58 -5.48 1.97
N GLU A 186 10.73 -4.81 1.87
CA GLU A 186 11.80 -4.88 2.87
C GLU A 186 11.30 -4.48 4.27
N LYS A 187 10.53 -3.38 4.37
CA LYS A 187 9.95 -2.93 5.64
C LYS A 187 8.88 -3.87 6.19
N LYS A 188 8.18 -4.58 5.32
CA LYS A 188 7.12 -5.52 5.72
C LYS A 188 7.59 -6.99 5.72
N ILE A 189 8.89 -7.24 5.63
CA ILE A 189 9.45 -8.59 5.48
C ILE A 189 9.08 -9.53 6.64
N ALA A 190 8.89 -8.98 7.84
CA ALA A 190 8.41 -9.73 9.01
C ALA A 190 7.02 -10.35 8.76
N ASN A 191 6.16 -9.64 8.03
CA ASN A 191 4.81 -10.08 7.66
C ASN A 191 4.75 -10.73 6.27
N ALA A 192 5.82 -10.60 5.48
CA ALA A 192 5.92 -11.04 4.10
C ALA A 192 7.13 -11.97 3.91
N HIS A 193 7.30 -12.92 4.83
CA HIS A 193 8.49 -13.78 4.93
C HIS A 193 8.85 -14.55 3.66
N HIS A 194 7.86 -14.84 2.81
CA HIS A 194 8.05 -15.48 1.50
C HIS A 194 8.88 -14.64 0.52
N PHE A 195 8.98 -13.33 0.72
CA PHE A 195 9.87 -12.47 -0.08
C PHE A 195 11.32 -12.43 0.43
N LYS A 196 11.65 -13.09 1.55
CA LYS A 196 12.98 -12.95 2.19
C LYS A 196 14.13 -13.33 1.27
N GLU A 197 13.99 -14.44 0.54
CA GLU A 197 15.01 -14.89 -0.43
C GLU A 197 15.08 -13.98 -1.65
N ILE A 198 13.92 -13.47 -2.09
CA ILE A 198 13.84 -12.56 -3.23
C ILE A 198 14.52 -11.23 -2.90
N VAL A 199 14.19 -10.61 -1.76
CA VAL A 199 14.76 -9.33 -1.31
C VAL A 199 16.27 -9.41 -1.13
N GLY A 200 16.79 -10.57 -0.69
CA GLY A 200 18.23 -10.80 -0.54
C GLY A 200 19.02 -10.70 -1.84
N ASN A 201 18.41 -11.04 -2.98
CA ASN A 201 19.03 -10.99 -4.31
C ASN A 201 18.56 -9.81 -5.17
N TRP A 202 17.58 -9.04 -4.68
CA TRP A 202 17.00 -7.91 -5.39
C TRP A 202 17.86 -6.67 -5.20
N ASP A 203 18.54 -6.18 -6.22
CA ASP A 203 19.31 -4.92 -6.16
C ASP A 203 18.41 -3.72 -6.44
N GLU A 204 18.15 -2.90 -5.41
CA GLU A 204 17.35 -1.67 -5.54
C GLU A 204 17.89 -0.66 -6.55
N LYS A 205 19.21 -0.58 -6.69
CA LYS A 205 19.83 0.40 -7.59
C LYS A 205 19.59 0.05 -9.04
N VAL A 206 19.42 -1.23 -9.33
CA VAL A 206 19.16 -1.75 -10.68
C VAL A 206 17.65 -1.83 -10.93
N ALA A 207 16.90 -2.38 -9.97
CA ALA A 207 15.47 -2.59 -10.07
C ALA A 207 14.79 -2.01 -8.82
N PRO A 208 14.34 -0.75 -8.83
CA PRO A 208 13.65 -0.18 -7.67
C PRO A 208 12.25 -0.78 -7.47
N LEU A 209 11.68 -1.39 -8.52
CA LEU A 209 10.38 -2.06 -8.52
C LEU A 209 10.52 -3.53 -8.92
N GLY A 210 9.66 -4.35 -8.33
CA GLY A 210 9.51 -5.77 -8.63
C GLY A 210 8.12 -6.03 -9.18
N VAL A 211 8.05 -6.92 -10.16
CA VAL A 211 6.78 -7.41 -10.72
C VAL A 211 6.63 -8.87 -10.31
N PHE A 212 5.52 -9.22 -9.69
CA PHE A 212 5.24 -10.54 -9.14
C PHE A 212 3.97 -11.11 -9.74
N TYR A 213 3.95 -12.43 -9.91
CA TYR A 213 2.84 -13.17 -10.46
C TYR A 213 2.57 -14.41 -9.63
N THR A 214 1.29 -14.72 -9.41
CA THR A 214 0.84 -15.97 -8.80
C THR A 214 -0.55 -16.32 -9.32
N TRP A 215 -0.92 -17.59 -9.28
CA TRP A 215 -2.33 -17.95 -9.37
C TRP A 215 -3.02 -17.71 -8.03
N SER A 216 -4.24 -17.19 -8.04
CA SER A 216 -5.00 -16.89 -6.81
C SER A 216 -5.19 -18.09 -5.87
N ALA A 217 -5.19 -19.32 -6.41
CA ALA A 217 -5.33 -20.54 -5.64
C ALA A 217 -4.00 -21.07 -5.06
N ASP A 218 -2.87 -20.55 -5.52
CA ASP A 218 -1.56 -20.99 -5.05
C ASP A 218 -1.29 -20.43 -3.66
N THR A 219 -0.47 -21.15 -2.89
CA THR A 219 -0.02 -20.68 -1.58
C THR A 219 0.80 -19.40 -1.74
N ASN A 220 0.96 -18.65 -0.66
CA ASN A 220 1.80 -17.45 -0.62
C ASN A 220 3.31 -17.74 -0.81
N GLU A 221 3.70 -18.95 -1.22
CA GLU A 221 5.11 -19.35 -1.30
C GLU A 221 5.60 -19.46 -2.75
N TYR A 222 4.68 -19.55 -3.72
CA TYR A 222 5.01 -19.71 -5.13
C TYR A 222 4.68 -18.42 -5.89
N PHE A 223 5.72 -17.69 -6.30
CA PHE A 223 5.61 -16.57 -7.21
C PHE A 223 6.62 -16.71 -8.33
N ASP A 224 6.17 -16.42 -9.55
CA ASP A 224 7.07 -15.94 -10.58
C ASP A 224 7.34 -14.45 -10.32
N TYR A 225 8.58 -14.01 -10.50
CA TYR A 225 8.93 -12.63 -10.24
C TYR A 225 10.01 -12.10 -11.19
N CYS A 226 10.00 -10.78 -11.35
CA CYS A 226 11.00 -10.02 -12.08
C CYS A 226 11.47 -8.86 -11.18
N THR A 227 12.67 -9.02 -10.61
CA THR A 227 13.31 -8.06 -9.68
C THR A 227 14.70 -7.64 -10.15
N SER A 228 15.03 -7.88 -11.42
CA SER A 228 16.33 -7.56 -12.03
C SER A 228 16.24 -6.55 -13.18
N LYS A 229 15.03 -6.18 -13.61
CA LYS A 229 14.80 -5.24 -14.71
C LYS A 229 14.61 -3.83 -14.17
N ASP A 230 15.25 -2.86 -14.83
CA ASP A 230 15.07 -1.45 -14.51
C ASP A 230 13.69 -0.92 -14.95
N LEU A 231 13.37 0.31 -14.54
CA LEU A 231 12.10 0.97 -14.87
C LEU A 231 11.89 1.20 -16.37
N ASN A 232 12.97 1.41 -17.14
CA ASN A 232 12.87 1.64 -18.58
C ASN A 232 12.49 0.34 -19.30
N VAL A 233 13.05 -0.79 -18.88
CA VAL A 233 12.70 -2.10 -19.42
C VAL A 233 11.27 -2.47 -19.03
N ILE A 234 10.86 -2.23 -17.78
CA ILE A 234 9.45 -2.41 -17.37
C ILE A 234 8.53 -1.50 -18.20
N SER A 235 8.96 -0.27 -18.50
CA SER A 235 8.16 0.72 -19.22
C SER A 235 7.97 0.46 -20.71
N LYS A 236 8.89 -0.29 -21.32
CA LYS A 236 8.89 -0.57 -22.76
C LYS A 236 8.18 -1.86 -23.13
N ASN A 237 8.03 -2.77 -22.17
CA ASN A 237 7.53 -4.11 -22.43
C ASN A 237 6.15 -4.27 -21.82
N ASP A 238 5.24 -4.91 -22.55
CA ASP A 238 4.02 -5.39 -21.91
C ASP A 238 4.36 -6.48 -20.89
N LEU A 239 3.44 -6.66 -19.95
CA LEU A 239 3.48 -7.66 -18.91
C LEU A 239 3.80 -9.04 -19.49
N TYR A 240 3.14 -9.43 -20.58
CA TYR A 240 3.39 -10.72 -21.25
C TYR A 240 4.85 -10.89 -21.68
N THR A 241 5.47 -9.85 -22.22
CA THR A 241 6.86 -9.84 -22.70
C THR A 241 7.86 -9.77 -21.55
N ILE A 242 7.53 -9.04 -20.47
CA ILE A 242 8.35 -9.03 -19.26
C ILE A 242 8.56 -10.45 -18.73
N TRP A 243 7.54 -11.30 -18.85
CA TRP A 243 7.60 -12.73 -18.53
C TRP A 243 8.12 -13.63 -19.66
N GLY A 244 7.86 -13.28 -20.92
CA GLY A 244 8.20 -14.10 -22.09
C GLY A 244 9.68 -14.04 -22.54
N ASP A 245 10.40 -12.96 -22.21
CA ASP A 245 11.80 -12.77 -22.63
C ASP A 245 12.76 -13.45 -21.62
N GLU A 246 13.01 -14.73 -21.91
CA GLU A 246 14.10 -15.65 -21.54
C GLU A 246 15.08 -15.22 -20.42
N SER A 247 14.88 -15.72 -19.19
CA SER A 247 15.94 -16.15 -18.23
C SER A 247 15.46 -16.35 -16.77
N ALA A 248 14.22 -16.00 -16.40
CA ALA A 248 13.72 -16.15 -15.01
C ALA A 248 12.88 -17.42 -14.74
N CYS A 249 12.23 -18.02 -15.74
CA CYS A 249 11.37 -19.19 -15.52
C CYS A 249 12.15 -20.49 -15.69
N ARG A 250 12.73 -21.01 -14.61
CA ARG A 250 12.79 -22.48 -14.46
C ARG A 250 11.39 -22.91 -14.07
N ILE A 251 10.86 -23.93 -14.75
CA ILE A 251 9.68 -24.76 -14.46
C ILE A 251 8.67 -24.73 -15.61
N GLU A 252 8.18 -25.93 -15.97
CA GLU A 252 7.20 -26.25 -17.01
C GLU A 252 5.79 -25.64 -16.78
N GLU A 253 5.67 -24.64 -15.89
CA GLU A 253 4.43 -23.98 -15.45
C GLU A 253 4.12 -22.65 -16.18
N LEU A 254 4.86 -22.37 -17.27
CA LEU A 254 4.56 -21.33 -18.28
C LEU A 254 3.10 -21.37 -18.80
N CYS A 255 2.33 -22.41 -18.48
CA CYS A 255 0.96 -22.56 -18.91
C CYS A 255 -0.04 -21.67 -18.15
N GLY A 256 0.20 -21.29 -16.89
CA GLY A 256 -0.77 -20.52 -16.08
C GLY A 256 -0.87 -19.04 -16.46
N ALA A 257 0.25 -18.32 -16.33
CA ALA A 257 0.35 -16.87 -16.58
C ALA A 257 0.08 -16.49 -18.04
N CYS A 258 0.72 -17.22 -18.96
CA CYS A 258 0.50 -17.02 -20.38
C CYS A 258 -0.94 -17.36 -20.79
N SER A 259 -1.59 -18.35 -20.18
CA SER A 259 -3.01 -18.67 -20.47
C SER A 259 -3.97 -17.65 -19.86
N ALA A 260 -3.69 -17.13 -18.66
CA ALA A 260 -4.51 -16.10 -18.03
C ALA A 260 -4.46 -14.79 -18.82
N MET A 261 -3.27 -14.39 -19.29
CA MET A 261 -3.11 -13.24 -20.18
C MET A 261 -3.64 -13.51 -21.60
N ARG A 262 -3.78 -14.76 -22.04
CA ARG A 262 -4.43 -15.14 -23.33
C ARG A 262 -5.96 -15.31 -23.24
N GLY A 263 -6.55 -15.19 -22.05
CA GLY A 263 -7.99 -15.34 -21.83
C GLY A 263 -8.57 -16.70 -22.28
N ARG A 264 -9.79 -17.03 -21.83
CA ARG A 264 -10.53 -18.15 -22.45
C ARG A 264 -11.06 -17.68 -23.81
N GLY A 265 -10.39 -18.09 -24.89
CA GLY A 265 -10.73 -17.73 -26.27
C GLY A 265 -9.57 -17.24 -27.14
N GLY A 266 -8.33 -17.22 -26.61
CA GLY A 266 -7.12 -16.85 -27.37
C GLY A 266 -6.89 -15.34 -27.53
N ARG A 267 -7.53 -14.51 -26.70
CA ARG A 267 -7.33 -13.05 -26.66
C ARG A 267 -6.23 -12.68 -25.68
N THR A 268 -5.11 -12.19 -26.19
CA THR A 268 -4.04 -11.64 -25.35
C THR A 268 -4.40 -10.26 -24.81
N TYR A 269 -4.29 -10.04 -23.51
CA TYR A 269 -4.40 -8.71 -22.88
C TYR A 269 -3.02 -8.05 -22.79
N TYR A 270 -2.89 -6.86 -23.37
CA TYR A 270 -1.64 -6.10 -23.38
C TYR A 270 -1.69 -5.00 -22.33
N PHE A 271 -1.10 -5.29 -21.18
CA PHE A 271 -0.90 -4.32 -20.10
C PHE A 271 0.56 -3.90 -20.04
N THR A 272 0.83 -2.61 -19.96
CA THR A 272 2.19 -2.05 -19.81
C THR A 272 2.18 -1.09 -18.65
N PHE A 273 3.06 -1.29 -17.66
CA PHE A 273 3.34 -0.24 -16.70
C PHE A 273 4.24 0.80 -17.35
N HIS A 274 3.92 2.07 -17.23
CA HIS A 274 4.72 3.16 -17.77
C HIS A 274 5.18 4.06 -16.63
N PHE A 275 6.49 4.24 -16.50
CA PHE A 275 7.11 5.16 -15.56
C PHE A 275 7.88 6.22 -16.35
N GLU A 276 7.58 7.50 -16.09
CA GLU A 276 8.33 8.59 -16.69
C GLU A 276 9.72 8.66 -16.03
N PRO A 277 10.82 8.56 -16.79
CA PRO A 277 12.15 8.80 -16.25
C PRO A 277 12.28 10.28 -15.84
N LYS A 278 12.98 10.53 -14.73
CA LYS A 278 13.40 11.87 -14.33
C LYS A 278 14.44 12.44 -15.30
#